data_AF-A0A7Z9I384-F1
#
_entry.id   AF-A0A7Z9I384-F1
#
_cell.length_a   1.000
_cell.length_b   1.000
_cell.length_c   1.000
_cell.angle_alpha   90.00
_cell.angle_beta   90.00
_cell.angle_gamma   90.00
#
_symmetry.space_group_name_H-M   'P 1'
#
loop_
_entity.id
_entity.type
_entity.pdbx_description
1 polymer ?
#
loop_
_entity_poly.entity_id
_entity_poly.type
_entity_poly.pdbx_seq_one_letter_code
_entity_poly.pdbx_strand_id
1 'polypeptide(L)' 'LHYREDIVEGLENAPEAFIGLLEGRNFGKLVVRVSS' A
#
# COMPACT_ATOMS: atom_id res chain seq x y z
N LEU A 1 15.08 -12.60 -3.87
CA LEU A 1 13.78 -12.25 -4.49
C LEU A 1 13.49 -10.79 -4.17
N HIS A 2 13.37 -9.93 -5.18
CA HIS A 2 12.82 -8.58 -5.01
C HIS A 2 11.32 -8.69 -5.30
N TYR A 3 10.49 -8.61 -4.27
CA TYR A 3 9.03 -8.56 -4.45
C TYR A 3 8.64 -7.16 -4.90
N ARG A 4 7.64 -7.06 -5.78
CA ARG A 4 7.07 -5.77 -6.15
C ARG A 4 6.29 -5.25 -4.96
N GLU A 5 6.69 -4.08 -4.46
CA GLU A 5 5.99 -3.36 -3.40
C GLU A 5 5.12 -2.27 -4.01
N ASP A 6 3.98 -2.05 -3.38
CA ASP A 6 3.06 -0.95 -3.68
C ASP A 6 3.15 0.03 -2.52
N ILE A 7 3.66 1.24 -2.79
CA ILE A 7 4.04 2.21 -1.75
C ILE A 7 3.05 3.36 -1.77
N VAL A 8 2.42 3.58 -0.62
CA VAL A 8 1.49 4.67 -0.35
C VAL A 8 2.12 5.60 0.66
N GLU A 9 2.07 6.90 0.37
CA GLU A 9 2.61 7.93 1.25
C GLU A 9 1.50 8.48 2.15
N GLY A 10 1.78 8.64 3.45
CA GLY A 10 0.86 9.22 4.42
C GLY A 10 -0.22 8.27 4.95
N LEU A 11 -0.63 8.49 6.20
CA LEU A 11 -1.72 7.72 6.83
C LEU A 11 -3.09 8.12 6.29
N GLU A 12 -3.22 9.34 5.77
CA GLU A 12 -4.42 9.85 5.11
C GLU A 12 -4.85 8.99 3.92
N ASN A 13 -3.90 8.36 3.24
CA ASN A 13 -4.15 7.50 2.08
C ASN A 13 -4.28 6.01 2.45
N ALA A 14 -3.98 5.65 3.70
CA ALA A 14 -4.02 4.26 4.18
C ALA A 14 -5.43 3.62 4.10
N PRO A 15 -6.55 4.31 4.39
CA PRO A 15 -7.87 3.72 4.29
C PRO A 15 -8.21 3.25 2.87
N GLU A 16 -7.99 4.10 1.88
CA GLU A 16 -8.28 3.77 0.48
C GLU A 16 -7.35 2.68 -0.05
N ALA A 17 -6.07 2.74 0.30
CA ALA A 17 -5.10 1.69 -0.03
C ALA A 17 -5.49 0.33 0.57
N PHE A 18 -6.00 0.32 1.80
CA PHE A 18 -6.43 -0.91 2.46
C PHE A 18 -7.71 -1.48 1.83
N ILE A 19 -8.66 -0.65 1.42
CA ILE A 19 -9.84 -1.09 0.66
C ILE A 19 -9.41 -1.72 -0.67
N GLY A 20 -8.52 -1.05 -1.41
CA GLY A 20 -7.96 -1.57 -2.66
C GLY A 20 -7.26 -2.92 -2.49
N LEU A 21 -6.60 -3.14 -1.34
CA LEU A 21 -5.94 -4.40 -1.03
C LEU A 21 -6.94 -5.55 -0.91
N LEU A 22 -8.06 -5.31 -0.22
CA LEU A 22 -9.13 -6.29 -0.05
C LEU A 22 -9.88 -6.57 -1.36
N GLU A 23 -9.92 -5.60 -2.27
CA GLU A 23 -10.48 -5.74 -3.62
C GLU A 23 -9.50 -6.40 -4.61
N GLY A 24 -8.26 -6.69 -4.19
CA GLY A 24 -7.23 -7.29 -5.03
C GLY A 24 -6.62 -6.34 -6.07
N ARG A 25 -6.69 -5.03 -5.83
CA ARG A 25 -6.15 -4.00 -6.74
C ARG A 25 -4.64 -3.79 -6.60
N ASN A 26 -4.04 -4.17 -5.47
CA ASN A 26 -2.61 -4.02 -5.22
C ASN A 26 -1.82 -5.28 -5.63
N PHE A 27 -0.55 -5.09 -6.02
CA PHE A 27 0.36 -6.19 -6.33
C PHE A 27 1.32 -6.46 -5.16
N GLY A 28 1.37 -7.72 -4.71
CA GLY A 28 2.37 -8.14 -3.74
C GLY A 28 2.14 -7.51 -2.36
N LYS A 29 3.06 -6.65 -1.93
CA LYS A 29 3.09 -6.10 -0.57
C LYS A 29 2.74 -4.60 -0.59
N LEU A 30 1.65 -4.24 0.09
CA LEU A 30 1.29 -2.85 0.35
C LEU A 30 2.14 -2.28 1.52
N VAL A 31 2.74 -1.11 1.32
CA VAL A 31 3.56 -0.40 2.32
C VAL A 31 3.04 1.03 2.45
N VAL A 32 2.68 1.44 3.67
CA VAL A 32 2.34 2.84 3.98
C VAL A 32 3.53 3.51 4.64
N ARG A 33 4.06 4.58 4.03
CA ARG A 33 5.14 5.38 4.57
C ARG A 33 4.56 6.56 5.36
N VAL A 34 4.89 6.62 6.65
CA VAL A 34 4.29 7.57 7.60
C VAL A 34 5.22 8.71 8.01
N SER A 35 6.50 8.62 7.66
CA SER A 35 7.53 9.64 7.90
C SER A 35 8.69 9.43 6.93
N SER A 36 9.35 10.52 6.55
CA SER A 36 10.64 10.48 5.84
C SER A 36 11.80 10.22 6.80
#